data_AF-A0ABD4TLZ9-F1
#
_entry.id   AF-A0ABD4TLZ9-F1
#
_cell.length_a   1.000
_cell.length_b   1.000
_cell.length_c   1.000
_cell.angle_alpha   90.00
_cell.angle_beta   90.00
_cell.angle_gamma   90.00
#
_symmetry.space_group_name_H-M   'P 1'
#
loop_
_entity.id
_entity.type
_entity.pdbx_description
1 polymer ?
#
loop_
_entity_poly.entity_id
_entity_poly.type
_entity_poly.pdbx_seq_one_letter_code
_entity_poly.pdbx_strand_id
1 'polypeptide(L)'
;MIDLFASAEESAAFTIAMIRDHPVRVPLLMGMVAIFPLMYGYTARIYRGGSKPPDLSKPLELLIDGIRLIFVSFIYALPFVGAVIIVGSQGDLLLNLITHAESGLLFSEIGVVFFLIVGIILLYAVVILFSMIGVIRTARTKKIRDAFAFAAILAHISRIGGVSYLSAVVFYTVIAFLASLPAGYMMELSLLGYIPAFFIYAMVTVFAARYFTLVFESGLPDSSDQ
;
A
#
# COMPACT_ATOMS: atom_id res chain seq x y z
N MET A 1 -0.19 20.95 -8.13
CA MET A 1 0.12 20.29 -6.84
C MET A 1 -1.15 19.55 -6.44
N ILE A 2 -1.07 18.25 -6.13
CA ILE A 2 -2.25 17.48 -5.70
C ILE A 2 -2.79 18.09 -4.42
N ASP A 3 -4.10 18.31 -4.37
CA ASP A 3 -4.79 18.57 -3.11
C ASP A 3 -4.99 17.23 -2.38
N LEU A 4 -4.09 16.97 -1.43
CA LEU A 4 -4.06 15.74 -0.65
C LEU A 4 -5.33 15.57 0.19
N PHE A 5 -5.86 16.68 0.71
CA PHE A 5 -7.05 16.68 1.56
C PHE A 5 -8.29 16.46 0.72
N ALA A 6 -8.42 17.11 -0.43
CA ALA A 6 -9.54 16.85 -1.34
C ALA A 6 -9.55 15.39 -1.81
N SER A 7 -8.39 14.84 -2.17
CA SER A 7 -8.26 13.42 -2.57
C SER A 7 -8.63 12.47 -1.43
N ALA A 8 -8.26 12.81 -0.20
CA ALA A 8 -8.59 12.04 1.00
C ALA A 8 -10.08 12.14 1.33
N GLU A 9 -10.66 13.33 1.28
CA GLU A 9 -12.08 13.58 1.52
C GLU A 9 -12.94 12.82 0.51
N GLU A 10 -12.59 12.87 -0.78
CA GLU A 10 -13.29 12.11 -1.81
C GLU A 10 -13.17 10.60 -1.58
N SER A 11 -12.00 10.11 -1.17
CA SER A 11 -11.78 8.70 -0.85
C SER A 11 -12.54 8.24 0.40
N ALA A 12 -12.68 9.12 1.39
CA ALA A 12 -13.50 8.91 2.57
C ALA A 12 -14.98 8.88 2.18
N ALA A 13 -15.44 9.85 1.38
CA ALA A 13 -16.81 9.90 0.86
C ALA A 13 -17.16 8.64 0.05
N PHE A 14 -16.24 8.17 -0.79
CA PHE A 14 -16.39 6.92 -1.54
C PHE A 14 -16.53 5.70 -0.61
N THR A 15 -15.69 5.62 0.42
CA THR A 15 -15.74 4.54 1.42
C THR A 15 -17.03 4.59 2.23
N ILE A 16 -17.47 5.78 2.63
CA ILE A 16 -18.73 6.00 3.37
C ILE A 16 -19.93 5.65 2.48
N ALA A 17 -19.93 6.06 1.21
CA ALA A 17 -21.00 5.72 0.26
C ALA A 17 -21.09 4.20 0.06
N MET A 18 -19.97 3.49 0.02
CA MET A 18 -19.95 2.02 -0.04
C MET A 18 -20.66 1.39 1.16
N ILE A 19 -20.44 1.90 2.37
CA ILE A 19 -21.12 1.42 3.59
C ILE A 19 -22.61 1.79 3.57
N ARG A 20 -22.92 3.05 3.26
CA ARG A 20 -24.27 3.61 3.36
C ARG A 20 -25.22 3.04 2.30
N ASP A 21 -24.77 3.03 1.06
CA ASP A 21 -25.63 2.69 -0.08
C ASP A 21 -25.70 1.16 -0.27
N HIS A 22 -24.71 0.42 0.23
CA HIS A 22 -24.62 -1.03 0.09
C HIS A 22 -24.11 -1.73 1.37
N PRO A 23 -24.83 -1.65 2.50
CA PRO A 23 -24.36 -2.16 3.79
C PRO A 23 -24.09 -3.68 3.78
N VAL A 24 -24.79 -4.43 2.92
CA VAL A 24 -24.58 -5.87 2.71
C VAL A 24 -23.18 -6.21 2.18
N ARG A 25 -22.44 -5.24 1.61
CA ARG A 25 -21.07 -5.44 1.11
C ARG A 25 -20.04 -5.44 2.23
N VAL A 26 -20.32 -4.79 3.36
CA VAL A 26 -19.38 -4.70 4.50
C VAL A 26 -18.96 -6.08 5.02
N PRO A 27 -19.88 -7.00 5.41
CA PRO A 27 -19.47 -8.33 5.87
C PRO A 27 -18.78 -9.14 4.78
N LEU A 28 -19.12 -8.93 3.51
CA LEU A 28 -18.46 -9.59 2.39
C LEU A 28 -17.01 -9.10 2.23
N LEU A 29 -16.76 -7.79 2.31
CA LEU A 29 -15.41 -7.21 2.31
C LEU A 29 -14.59 -7.69 3.51
N MET A 30 -15.20 -7.75 4.70
CA MET A 30 -14.54 -8.31 5.89
C MET A 30 -14.15 -9.78 5.67
N GLY A 31 -15.02 -10.59 5.07
CA GLY A 31 -14.70 -11.97 4.68
C GLY A 31 -13.60 -12.05 3.61
N MET A 32 -13.57 -11.10 2.67
CA MET A 32 -12.51 -11.00 1.69
C MET A 32 -11.16 -10.65 2.33
N VAL A 33 -11.11 -9.88 3.43
CA VAL A 33 -9.83 -9.59 4.13
C VAL A 33 -9.14 -10.88 4.57
N ALA A 34 -9.90 -11.87 5.01
CA ALA A 34 -9.35 -13.20 5.31
C ALA A 34 -8.88 -13.95 4.05
N ILE A 35 -9.54 -13.74 2.91
CA ILE A 35 -9.18 -14.33 1.61
C ILE A 35 -8.43 -13.29 0.78
N PHE A 36 -7.17 -13.04 1.15
CA PHE A 36 -6.35 -11.95 0.60
C PHE A 36 -6.48 -11.73 -0.92
N PRO A 37 -6.55 -12.75 -1.81
CA PRO A 37 -6.72 -12.50 -3.24
C PRO A 37 -8.04 -11.84 -3.61
N LEU A 38 -9.13 -12.10 -2.89
CA LEU A 38 -10.39 -11.42 -3.17
C LEU A 38 -10.33 -9.91 -2.85
N MET A 39 -9.68 -9.51 -1.76
CA MET A 39 -9.48 -8.07 -1.47
C MET A 39 -8.57 -7.39 -2.49
N TYR A 40 -7.49 -8.06 -2.91
CA TYR A 40 -6.65 -7.52 -3.97
C TYR A 40 -7.41 -7.44 -5.29
N GLY A 41 -8.30 -8.39 -5.58
CA GLY A 41 -9.19 -8.33 -6.74
C GLY A 41 -10.16 -7.15 -6.69
N TYR A 42 -10.72 -6.89 -5.51
CA TYR A 42 -11.60 -5.74 -5.29
C TYR A 42 -10.86 -4.42 -5.48
N THR A 43 -9.66 -4.34 -4.90
CA THR A 43 -8.72 -3.22 -5.07
C THR A 43 -8.39 -3.01 -6.55
N ALA A 44 -8.16 -4.07 -7.32
CA ALA A 44 -7.94 -3.99 -8.76
C ALA A 44 -9.14 -3.38 -9.51
N ARG A 45 -10.38 -3.66 -9.06
CA ARG A 45 -11.58 -3.06 -9.66
C ARG A 45 -11.66 -1.56 -9.37
N ILE A 46 -11.29 -1.11 -8.17
CA ILE A 46 -11.23 0.31 -7.83
C ILE A 46 -10.15 1.02 -8.66
N TYR A 47 -8.96 0.41 -8.81
CA TYR A 47 -7.86 0.96 -9.61
C TYR A 47 -8.19 1.17 -11.09
N ARG A 48 -9.21 0.49 -11.62
CA ARG A 48 -9.71 0.73 -12.98
C ARG A 48 -10.43 2.06 -13.14
N GLY A 49 -10.71 2.75 -12.03
CA GLY A 49 -11.42 4.02 -12.00
C GLY A 49 -12.92 3.87 -11.77
N GLY A 50 -13.63 4.99 -11.88
CA GLY A 50 -15.06 5.09 -11.64
C GLY A 50 -15.40 5.63 -10.25
N SER A 51 -16.47 6.43 -10.18
CA SER A 51 -16.91 7.11 -8.96
C SER A 51 -17.81 6.27 -8.06
N LYS A 52 -18.19 5.05 -8.50
CA LYS A 52 -19.08 4.15 -7.75
C LYS A 52 -18.32 2.93 -7.23
N PRO A 53 -18.63 2.47 -6.00
CA PRO A 53 -18.05 1.25 -5.45
C PRO A 53 -18.29 0.04 -6.38
N PRO A 54 -17.23 -0.68 -6.79
CA PRO A 54 -17.37 -1.80 -7.72
C PRO A 54 -18.35 -2.86 -7.21
N ASP A 55 -19.05 -3.48 -8.15
CA ASP A 55 -19.85 -4.66 -7.87
C ASP A 55 -18.94 -5.83 -7.46
N LEU A 56 -19.47 -6.74 -6.65
CA LEU A 56 -18.83 -7.96 -6.17
C LEU A 56 -19.25 -9.19 -7.00
N SER A 57 -20.08 -8.99 -8.02
CA SER A 57 -20.41 -10.03 -9.00
C SER A 57 -19.16 -10.62 -9.66
N LYS A 58 -19.24 -11.90 -10.02
CA LYS A 58 -18.14 -12.67 -10.63
C LYS A 58 -16.91 -12.85 -9.71
N PRO A 59 -17.03 -13.68 -8.66
CA PRO A 59 -15.95 -13.90 -7.69
C PRO A 59 -14.71 -14.52 -8.33
N LEU A 60 -14.85 -15.33 -9.38
CA LEU A 60 -13.70 -15.93 -10.07
C LEU A 60 -12.87 -14.88 -10.83
N GLU A 61 -13.50 -13.93 -11.51
CA GLU A 61 -12.79 -12.82 -12.14
C GLU A 61 -12.07 -11.95 -11.09
N LEU A 62 -12.73 -11.72 -9.95
CA LEU A 62 -12.14 -11.02 -8.80
C LEU A 62 -10.89 -11.74 -8.30
N LEU A 63 -10.97 -13.06 -8.11
CA LEU A 63 -9.85 -13.88 -7.66
C LEU A 63 -8.66 -13.81 -8.62
N ILE A 64 -8.90 -13.94 -9.93
CA ILE A 64 -7.85 -13.89 -10.95
C ILE A 64 -7.19 -12.51 -10.96
N ASP A 65 -7.98 -11.44 -10.90
CA ASP A 65 -7.44 -10.08 -10.81
C ASP A 65 -6.61 -9.89 -9.54
N GLY A 66 -7.07 -10.45 -8.42
CA GLY A 66 -6.36 -10.42 -7.15
C GLY A 66 -5.03 -11.14 -7.17
N ILE A 67 -4.99 -12.36 -7.71
CA ILE A 67 -3.75 -13.14 -7.87
C ILE A 67 -2.73 -12.35 -8.71
N ARG A 68 -3.17 -11.68 -9.78
CA ARG A 68 -2.27 -10.82 -10.58
C ARG A 68 -1.68 -9.68 -9.76
N LEU A 69 -2.51 -8.98 -8.99
CA LEU A 69 -2.04 -7.87 -8.15
C LEU A 69 -1.12 -8.37 -7.04
N ILE A 70 -1.45 -9.48 -6.38
CA ILE A 70 -0.59 -10.10 -5.38
C ILE A 70 0.76 -10.48 -5.97
N PHE A 71 0.77 -11.11 -7.14
CA PHE A 71 2.00 -11.50 -7.80
C PHE A 71 2.91 -10.29 -8.07
N VAL A 72 2.34 -9.19 -8.57
CA VAL A 72 3.07 -7.93 -8.78
C VAL A 72 3.56 -7.36 -7.44
N SER A 73 2.68 -7.22 -6.45
CA SER A 73 3.03 -6.69 -5.12
C SER A 73 4.11 -7.52 -4.45
N PHE A 74 4.07 -8.85 -4.60
CA PHE A 74 5.05 -9.77 -4.05
C PHE A 74 6.43 -9.56 -4.68
N ILE A 75 6.51 -9.45 -6.01
CA ILE A 75 7.78 -9.14 -6.70
C ILE A 75 8.34 -7.80 -6.23
N TYR A 76 7.49 -6.77 -6.10
CA TYR A 76 7.90 -5.48 -5.56
C TYR A 76 8.37 -5.55 -4.10
N ALA A 77 7.82 -6.45 -3.30
CA ALA A 77 8.23 -6.64 -1.91
C ALA A 77 9.57 -7.37 -1.77
N LEU A 78 10.00 -8.16 -2.76
CA LEU A 78 11.22 -8.98 -2.67
C LEU A 78 12.48 -8.19 -2.29
N PRO A 79 12.80 -7.02 -2.87
CA PRO A 79 13.98 -6.25 -2.47
C PRO A 79 13.93 -5.83 -1.00
N PHE A 80 12.76 -5.39 -0.53
CA PHE A 80 12.57 -4.98 0.86
C PHE A 80 12.67 -6.16 1.82
N VAL A 81 11.98 -7.27 1.53
CA VAL A 81 12.06 -8.50 2.34
C VAL A 81 13.50 -9.04 2.38
N GLY A 82 14.19 -9.06 1.25
CA GLY A 82 15.60 -9.45 1.18
C GLY A 82 16.49 -8.58 2.05
N ALA A 83 16.32 -7.25 2.00
CA ALA A 83 17.05 -6.32 2.87
C ALA A 83 16.76 -6.56 4.35
N VAL A 84 15.49 -6.77 4.73
CA VAL A 84 15.11 -7.08 6.12
C VAL A 84 15.74 -8.40 6.59
N ILE A 85 15.77 -9.44 5.75
CA ILE A 85 16.43 -10.72 6.09
C ILE A 85 17.94 -10.52 6.28
N ILE A 86 18.59 -9.78 5.39
CA ILE A 86 20.03 -9.50 5.47
C ILE A 86 20.34 -8.74 6.77
N VAL A 87 19.58 -7.69 7.08
CA VAL A 87 19.80 -6.93 8.32
C VAL A 87 19.44 -7.73 9.55
N GLY A 88 18.33 -8.48 9.52
CA GLY A 88 17.90 -9.35 10.62
C GLY A 88 18.91 -10.47 10.91
N SER A 89 19.66 -10.93 9.91
CA SER A 89 20.75 -11.91 10.09
C SER A 89 21.95 -11.35 10.85
N GLN A 90 22.09 -10.03 10.96
CA GLN A 90 23.15 -9.35 11.71
C GLN A 90 22.81 -9.17 13.20
N GLY A 91 22.00 -10.08 13.78
CA GLY A 91 21.55 -10.01 15.17
C GLY A 91 22.68 -9.91 16.20
N ASP A 92 23.83 -10.53 15.92
CA ASP A 92 25.03 -10.46 16.76
C ASP A 92 25.60 -9.04 16.85
N LEU A 93 25.50 -8.26 15.77
CA LEU A 93 25.98 -6.88 15.70
C LEU A 93 25.11 -5.95 16.57
N LEU A 94 23.79 -6.19 16.60
CA LEU A 94 22.86 -5.51 17.52
C LEU A 94 23.07 -5.95 18.98
N LEU A 95 23.36 -7.23 19.22
CA LEU A 95 23.60 -7.75 20.57
C LEU A 95 24.94 -7.24 21.15
N ASN A 96 25.99 -7.13 20.34
CA ASN A 96 27.29 -6.59 20.75
C ASN A 96 27.18 -5.13 21.18
N LEU A 97 26.41 -4.30 20.46
CA LEU A 97 26.09 -2.92 20.86
C LEU A 97 25.43 -2.81 22.25
N ILE A 98 24.62 -3.80 22.62
CA ILE A 98 23.90 -3.82 23.91
C ILE A 98 24.77 -4.36 25.04
N THR A 99 25.71 -5.27 24.73
CA THR A 99 26.43 -6.07 25.73
C THR A 99 27.88 -5.66 25.94
N HIS A 100 28.54 -5.08 24.94
CA HIS A 100 29.97 -4.75 24.95
C HIS A 100 30.18 -3.26 24.64
N ALA A 101 29.86 -2.40 25.62
CA ALA A 101 30.04 -0.95 25.49
C ALA A 101 31.50 -0.52 25.73
N GLU A 102 32.43 -0.93 24.86
CA GLU A 102 33.77 -0.36 24.83
C GLU A 102 33.79 0.94 24.00
N SER A 103 34.07 2.05 24.67
CA SER A 103 33.87 3.44 24.21
C SER A 103 34.46 3.84 22.83
N GLY A 104 35.37 3.04 22.25
CA GLY A 104 35.95 3.26 20.91
C GLY A 104 35.23 2.55 19.76
N LEU A 105 34.58 1.41 20.01
CA LEU A 105 33.87 0.61 18.99
C LEU A 105 32.41 1.06 18.80
N LEU A 106 31.85 1.75 19.80
CA LEU A 106 30.47 2.23 19.78
C LEU A 106 30.18 3.19 18.62
N PHE A 107 31.10 4.08 18.25
CA PHE A 107 30.86 5.01 17.13
C PHE A 107 30.80 4.29 15.78
N SER A 108 31.61 3.25 15.56
CA SER A 108 31.57 2.47 14.32
C SER A 108 30.34 1.59 14.23
N GLU A 109 29.95 0.95 15.31
CA GLU A 109 28.81 0.01 15.33
C GLU A 109 27.45 0.75 15.27
N ILE A 110 27.32 1.87 16.00
CA ILE A 110 26.14 2.74 15.91
C ILE A 110 26.03 3.32 14.49
N GLY A 111 27.15 3.70 13.88
CA GLY A 111 27.20 4.15 12.49
C GLY A 111 26.64 3.09 11.53
N VAL A 112 27.11 1.85 11.64
CA VAL A 112 26.63 0.74 10.79
C VAL A 112 25.12 0.51 10.96
N VAL A 113 24.62 0.42 12.20
CA VAL A 113 23.18 0.23 12.45
C VAL A 113 22.36 1.40 11.91
N PHE A 114 22.82 2.64 12.10
CA PHE A 114 22.18 3.83 11.55
C PHE A 114 22.08 3.76 10.02
N PHE A 115 23.19 3.46 9.33
CA PHE A 115 23.19 3.34 7.86
C PHE A 115 22.29 2.20 7.36
N LEU A 116 22.24 1.07 8.09
CA LEU A 116 21.33 -0.04 7.75
C LEU A 116 19.86 0.37 7.88
N ILE A 117 19.49 1.02 8.98
CA ILE A 117 18.10 1.50 9.20
C ILE A 117 17.73 2.52 8.13
N VAL A 118 18.58 3.53 7.90
CA VAL A 118 18.35 4.55 6.86
C VAL A 118 18.26 3.89 5.49
N GLY A 119 19.14 2.95 5.17
CA GLY A 119 19.13 2.21 3.91
C GLY A 119 17.84 1.42 3.69
N ILE A 120 17.33 0.73 4.72
CA ILE A 120 16.04 0.01 4.65
C ILE A 120 14.88 0.99 4.44
N ILE A 121 14.86 2.12 5.15
CA ILE A 121 13.80 3.13 5.01
C ILE A 121 13.81 3.71 3.60
N LEU A 122 14.98 4.04 3.06
CA LEU A 122 15.11 4.56 1.69
C LEU A 122 14.70 3.51 0.66
N LEU A 123 15.10 2.25 0.85
CA LEU A 123 14.69 1.15 -0.02
C LEU A 123 13.17 0.95 0.01
N TYR A 124 12.57 0.96 1.20
CA TYR A 124 11.13 0.88 1.38
C TYR A 124 10.41 2.02 0.65
N ALA A 125 10.90 3.26 0.81
CA ALA A 125 10.38 4.43 0.12
C ALA A 125 10.42 4.24 -1.41
N VAL A 126 11.54 3.77 -1.97
CA VAL A 126 11.64 3.51 -3.41
C VAL A 126 10.66 2.40 -3.83
N VAL A 127 10.60 1.29 -3.11
CA VAL A 127 9.70 0.16 -3.41
C VAL A 127 8.24 0.61 -3.42
N ILE A 128 7.79 1.37 -2.40
CA ILE A 128 6.39 1.79 -2.32
C ILE A 128 6.03 2.78 -3.44
N LEU A 129 6.93 3.70 -3.79
CA LEU A 129 6.73 4.66 -4.88
C LEU A 129 6.55 3.98 -6.24
N PHE A 130 7.37 2.98 -6.56
CA PHE A 130 7.23 2.28 -7.84
C PHE A 130 6.06 1.28 -7.83
N SER A 131 5.90 0.53 -6.73
CA SER A 131 4.88 -0.51 -6.63
C SER A 131 3.47 0.04 -6.79
N MET A 132 3.18 1.20 -6.20
CA MET A 132 1.83 1.79 -6.26
C MET A 132 1.39 2.11 -7.69
N ILE A 133 2.25 2.77 -8.48
CA ILE A 133 1.94 3.02 -9.90
C ILE A 133 1.90 1.69 -10.69
N GLY A 134 2.82 0.76 -10.40
CA GLY A 134 2.90 -0.54 -11.05
C GLY A 134 1.62 -1.39 -10.87
N VAL A 135 1.07 -1.47 -9.65
CA VAL A 135 -0.15 -2.23 -9.38
C VAL A 135 -1.37 -1.60 -10.04
N ILE A 136 -1.49 -0.28 -10.07
CA ILE A 136 -2.60 0.42 -10.73
C ILE A 136 -2.55 0.19 -12.25
N ARG A 137 -1.36 0.32 -12.86
CA ARG A 137 -1.16 0.04 -14.29
C ARG A 137 -1.55 -1.39 -14.63
N THR A 138 -1.19 -2.36 -13.78
CA THR A 138 -1.58 -3.77 -13.96
C THR A 138 -3.10 -3.94 -13.88
N ALA A 139 -3.74 -3.30 -12.92
CA ALA A 139 -5.19 -3.37 -12.76
C ALA A 139 -5.96 -2.81 -13.97
N ARG A 140 -5.46 -1.71 -14.54
CA ARG A 140 -6.04 -1.04 -15.74
C ARG A 140 -5.80 -1.80 -17.03
N THR A 141 -4.60 -2.34 -17.22
CA THR A 141 -4.21 -3.01 -18.48
C THR A 141 -4.46 -4.52 -18.48
N LYS A 142 -4.65 -5.12 -17.30
CA LYS A 142 -4.68 -6.56 -17.04
C LYS A 142 -3.38 -7.29 -17.44
N LYS A 143 -2.27 -6.56 -17.65
CA LYS A 143 -0.97 -7.10 -18.07
C LYS A 143 0.07 -6.90 -16.97
N ILE A 144 0.62 -8.00 -16.43
CA ILE A 144 1.64 -7.98 -15.37
C ILE A 144 2.91 -7.23 -15.80
N ARG A 145 3.31 -7.33 -17.09
CA ARG A 145 4.50 -6.64 -17.61
C ARG A 145 4.43 -5.12 -17.45
N ASP A 146 3.22 -4.55 -17.48
CA ASP A 146 3.03 -3.10 -17.41
C ASP A 146 3.28 -2.57 -15.99
N ALA A 147 3.32 -3.47 -14.99
CA ALA A 147 3.76 -3.18 -13.64
C ALA A 147 5.26 -2.88 -13.54
N PHE A 148 6.07 -3.39 -14.46
CA PHE A 148 7.54 -3.29 -14.44
C PHE A 148 8.08 -2.41 -15.55
N ALA A 149 7.20 -1.68 -16.24
CA ALA A 149 7.59 -0.67 -17.22
C ALA A 149 8.14 0.57 -16.50
N PHE A 150 9.33 0.46 -15.90
CA PHE A 150 9.92 1.48 -15.02
C PHE A 150 10.03 2.86 -15.69
N ALA A 151 10.38 2.91 -16.98
CA ALA A 151 10.40 4.16 -17.73
C ALA A 151 9.01 4.83 -17.79
N ALA A 152 7.95 4.05 -18.01
CA ALA A 152 6.58 4.56 -18.04
C ALA A 152 6.07 4.93 -16.65
N ILE A 153 6.51 4.23 -15.60
CA ILE A 153 6.21 4.57 -14.20
C ILE A 153 6.86 5.89 -13.83
N LEU A 154 8.15 6.05 -14.11
CA LEU A 154 8.89 7.27 -13.82
C LEU A 154 8.31 8.47 -14.58
N ALA A 155 7.97 8.29 -15.86
CA ALA A 155 7.30 9.31 -16.66
C ALA A 155 5.89 9.65 -16.16
N HIS A 156 5.23 8.76 -15.42
CA HIS A 156 3.95 9.05 -14.80
C HIS A 156 4.12 9.77 -13.45
N ILE A 157 5.09 9.35 -12.63
CA ILE A 157 5.48 10.06 -11.41
C ILE A 157 5.93 11.49 -11.71
N SER A 158 6.69 11.70 -12.79
CA SER A 158 7.13 13.03 -13.21
C SER A 158 5.96 13.93 -13.62
N ARG A 159 4.91 13.36 -14.23
CA ARG A 159 3.68 14.09 -14.58
C ARG A 159 2.86 14.50 -13.36
N ILE A 160 2.77 13.61 -12.36
CA ILE A 160 2.16 13.95 -11.07
C ILE A 160 2.98 15.03 -10.34
N GLY A 161 4.30 14.99 -10.52
CA GLY A 161 5.28 15.79 -9.79
C GLY A 161 5.84 15.00 -8.60
N GLY A 162 7.15 14.76 -8.58
CA GLY A 162 7.78 13.85 -7.61
C GLY A 162 7.53 14.22 -6.14
N VAL A 163 7.60 15.51 -5.79
CA VAL A 163 7.28 15.98 -4.43
C VAL A 163 5.80 15.75 -4.12
N SER A 164 4.90 16.11 -5.04
CA SER A 164 3.45 15.92 -4.86
C SER A 164 3.10 14.45 -4.67
N TYR A 165 3.75 13.56 -5.43
CA TYR A 165 3.56 12.12 -5.33
C TYR A 165 4.11 11.55 -4.02
N LEU A 166 5.32 11.96 -3.62
CA LEU A 166 5.91 11.54 -2.35
C LEU A 166 5.04 11.99 -1.17
N SER A 167 4.56 13.24 -1.18
CA SER A 167 3.65 13.74 -0.15
C SER A 167 2.36 12.93 -0.08
N ALA A 168 1.81 12.49 -1.20
CA ALA A 168 0.63 11.63 -1.22
C ALA A 168 0.87 10.25 -0.62
N VAL A 169 2.00 9.62 -0.95
CA VAL A 169 2.37 8.33 -0.35
C VAL A 169 2.59 8.46 1.15
N VAL A 170 3.34 9.48 1.60
CA VAL A 170 3.59 9.72 3.04
C VAL A 170 2.28 10.00 3.78
N PHE A 171 1.40 10.83 3.22
CA PHE A 171 0.11 11.15 3.81
C PHE A 171 -0.73 9.88 4.03
N TYR A 172 -0.82 9.01 3.01
CA TYR A 172 -1.48 7.72 3.17
C TYR A 172 -0.79 6.82 4.20
N THR A 173 0.55 6.73 4.19
CA THR A 173 1.30 5.92 5.16
C THR A 173 0.98 6.31 6.60
N VAL A 174 0.83 7.62 6.88
CA VAL A 174 0.41 8.10 8.20
C VAL A 174 -1.01 7.63 8.55
N ILE A 175 -1.97 7.73 7.62
CA ILE A 175 -3.35 7.24 7.85
C ILE A 175 -3.36 5.73 8.10
N ALA A 176 -2.66 4.97 7.27
CA ALA A 176 -2.56 3.52 7.39
C ALA A 176 -1.93 3.11 8.73
N PHE A 177 -0.87 3.81 9.15
CA PHE A 177 -0.24 3.60 10.45
C PHE A 177 -1.23 3.87 11.60
N LEU A 178 -1.89 5.03 11.60
CA LEU A 178 -2.86 5.39 12.64
C LEU A 178 -4.04 4.41 12.72
N ALA A 179 -4.53 3.92 11.58
CA ALA A 179 -5.60 2.92 11.54
C ALA A 179 -5.12 1.52 11.99
N SER A 180 -3.84 1.20 11.78
CA SER A 180 -3.26 -0.08 12.18
C SER A 180 -3.10 -0.23 13.69
N LEU A 181 -2.91 0.87 14.43
CA LEU A 181 -2.75 0.85 15.89
C LEU A 181 -3.94 0.20 16.62
N PRO A 182 -5.19 0.69 16.47
CA PRO A 182 -6.34 0.07 17.11
C PRO A 182 -6.62 -1.33 16.55
N ALA A 183 -6.45 -1.56 15.25
CA ALA A 183 -6.68 -2.86 14.63
C ALA A 183 -5.72 -3.93 15.18
N GLY A 184 -4.43 -3.60 15.32
CA GLY A 184 -3.42 -4.46 15.92
C GLY A 184 -3.74 -4.78 17.38
N TYR A 185 -4.02 -3.75 18.17
CA TYR A 185 -4.40 -3.91 19.58
C TYR A 185 -5.63 -4.81 19.75
N MET A 186 -6.66 -4.67 18.91
CA MET A 186 -7.86 -5.51 18.96
C MET A 186 -7.54 -6.99 18.74
N MET A 187 -6.68 -7.30 17.75
CA MET A 187 -6.32 -8.69 17.43
C MET A 187 -5.54 -9.39 18.55
N GLU A 188 -4.81 -8.64 19.38
CA GLU A 188 -4.06 -9.17 20.53
C GLU A 188 -4.95 -9.55 21.71
N LEU A 189 -6.09 -8.87 21.89
CA LEU A 189 -6.98 -9.08 23.04
C LEU A 189 -7.67 -10.44 23.02
N SER A 190 -8.21 -10.84 21.86
CA SER A 190 -8.98 -12.09 21.71
C SER A 190 -9.27 -12.41 20.25
N LEU A 191 -9.70 -13.65 19.98
CA LEU A 191 -10.29 -14.05 18.69
C LEU A 191 -11.46 -13.15 18.26
N LEU A 192 -12.23 -12.60 19.21
CA LEU A 192 -13.34 -11.69 18.89
C LEU A 192 -12.86 -10.34 18.34
N GLY A 193 -11.63 -9.93 18.69
CA GLY A 193 -11.01 -8.68 18.24
C GLY A 193 -10.66 -8.66 16.74
N TYR A 194 -10.65 -9.82 16.09
CA TYR A 194 -10.46 -9.91 14.62
C TYR A 194 -11.63 -9.30 13.85
N ILE A 195 -12.86 -9.32 14.40
CA ILE A 195 -14.05 -8.78 13.73
C ILE A 195 -13.91 -7.27 13.50
N PRO A 196 -13.71 -6.42 14.53
CA PRO A 196 -13.53 -4.99 14.31
C PRO A 196 -12.22 -4.67 13.57
N ALA A 197 -11.15 -5.47 13.76
CA ALA A 197 -9.92 -5.30 12.99
C ALA A 197 -10.13 -5.52 11.49
N PHE A 198 -10.84 -6.58 11.09
CA PHE A 198 -11.16 -6.86 9.67
C PHE A 198 -12.03 -5.77 9.06
N PHE A 199 -12.94 -5.19 9.84
CA PHE A 199 -13.70 -4.03 9.40
C PHE A 199 -12.77 -2.84 9.10
N ILE A 200 -11.85 -2.50 10.02
CA ILE A 200 -10.87 -1.43 9.81
C ILE A 200 -10.01 -1.71 8.58
N TYR A 201 -9.45 -2.91 8.45
CA TYR A 201 -8.62 -3.28 7.29
C TYR A 201 -9.40 -3.20 5.98
N ALA A 202 -10.65 -3.65 5.95
CA ALA A 202 -11.51 -3.53 4.77
C ALA A 202 -11.69 -2.05 4.39
N MET A 203 -12.06 -1.19 5.34
CA MET A 203 -12.32 0.23 5.07
C MET A 203 -11.05 0.97 4.63
N VAL A 204 -9.92 0.74 5.31
CA VAL A 204 -8.62 1.32 4.94
C VAL A 204 -8.21 0.86 3.55
N THR A 205 -8.44 -0.41 3.19
CA THR A 205 -8.11 -0.92 1.85
C THR A 205 -8.95 -0.24 0.76
N VAL A 206 -10.26 -0.06 0.98
CA VAL A 206 -11.13 0.65 0.02
C VAL A 206 -10.72 2.12 -0.11
N PHE A 207 -10.48 2.78 1.02
CA PHE A 207 -10.00 4.15 1.06
C PHE A 207 -8.68 4.30 0.30
N ALA A 208 -7.69 3.44 0.60
CA ALA A 208 -6.39 3.42 -0.05
C ALA A 208 -6.53 3.26 -1.56
N ALA A 209 -7.34 2.28 -1.97
CA ALA A 209 -7.54 1.98 -3.37
C ALA A 209 -8.09 3.19 -4.13
N ARG A 210 -9.08 3.90 -3.56
CA ARG A 210 -9.63 5.12 -4.18
C ARG A 210 -8.63 6.27 -4.15
N TYR A 211 -7.98 6.50 -3.02
CA TYR A 211 -7.00 7.58 -2.85
C TYR A 211 -5.89 7.48 -3.88
N PHE A 212 -5.29 6.30 -4.04
CA PHE A 212 -4.23 6.11 -5.02
C PHE A 212 -4.72 6.09 -6.47
N THR A 213 -5.99 5.74 -6.70
CA THR A 213 -6.60 5.92 -8.02
C THR A 213 -6.65 7.41 -8.39
N LEU A 214 -7.05 8.28 -7.47
CA LEU A 214 -7.08 9.73 -7.68
C LEU A 214 -5.68 10.33 -7.88
N VAL A 215 -4.72 9.90 -7.05
CA VAL A 215 -3.31 10.30 -7.20
C VAL A 215 -2.77 9.88 -8.57
N PHE A 216 -3.07 8.66 -9.02
CA PHE A 216 -2.70 8.19 -10.36
C PHE A 216 -3.39 9.00 -11.47
N GLU A 217 -4.68 9.28 -11.32
CA GLU A 217 -5.46 10.03 -12.31
C GLU A 217 -4.98 11.46 -12.49
N SER A 218 -4.45 12.09 -11.43
CA SER A 218 -3.84 13.42 -11.52
C SER A 218 -2.61 13.49 -12.44
N GLY A 219 -2.01 12.35 -12.78
CA GLY A 219 -0.88 12.25 -13.70
C GLY A 219 -1.27 11.84 -15.13
N LEU A 220 -2.57 11.71 -15.42
CA LEU A 220 -3.06 11.46 -16.77
C LEU A 220 -3.09 12.78 -17.57
N PRO A 221 -2.91 12.72 -18.91
CA PRO A 221 -3.12 13.90 -19.76
C PRO A 221 -4.58 14.34 -19.65
N ASP A 222 -4.83 15.65 -19.68
CA ASP A 222 -6.18 16.18 -19.73
C ASP A 222 -6.91 15.62 -20.96
N SER A 223 -8.18 15.25 -20.79
CA SER A 223 -9.01 14.68 -21.86
C SER A 223 -9.32 15.67 -22.99
N SER A 224 -8.77 16.89 -22.95
CA SER A 224 -8.82 17.88 -24.02
C SER A 224 -7.70 17.75 -25.05
N ASP A 225 -6.70 16.90 -24.80
CA ASP A 225 -5.56 16.65 -25.69
C ASP A 225 -5.70 15.34 -26.51
N GLN A 226 -6.93 14.81 -26.65
CA GLN A 226 -7.30 13.72 -27.56
C GLN A 226 -8.48 14.14 -28.43
#